data_AF-A0A1L7U0D3-F1
#
_entry.id   AF-A0A1L7U0D3-F1
#
_cell.length_a   1.000
_cell.length_b   1.000
_cell.length_c   1.000
_cell.angle_alpha   90.00
_cell.angle_beta   90.00
_cell.angle_gamma   90.00
#
_symmetry.space_group_name_H-M   'P 1'
#
loop_
_entity.id
_entity.type
_entity.pdbx_description
1 polymer ?
#
loop_
_entity_poly.entity_id
_entity_poly.type
_entity_poly.pdbx_seq_one_letter_code
_entity_poly.pdbx_strand_id
1 'polypeptide(L)'
;MADNFPIRNDPFNLEDYQGEIYYHYKAKRRTQKDVLSILKDVHGVNVSKKQLTTELKRWGYFKYTKTCQLPSNTQESETQPSDNSSLQLSLPLTSGHVQRGNGGIENTSHRSSNGSEEIMSHDSPRFLREERWRGCETVFFHIDKLIQGSFEAGDWRWSGRETIIHSSSKQQQDKAILHSFLNSVQCAHLSIDRNDLTQAVLHWDAAYQAVDHLVQGHYHDIIPNLVQKINDINDKGQVRVALGLLRHITRCAHTYLEDNAAVYPIYTSLAHIPTVYLPALEARIMGRFKESFEWYQGPRSYNSSVMMVNQARRLLMRDDDARFEDVLPPVDHYDRIFGVCNRRSLDIIALRLEVIYKRRQFVQLETEATILIQRAKLIRDDDWHRLYNLVRGWYYLGCAQFCLLKWVPALTSFDRALQSDNQLRELGNWTIFDTERVAIEGFKTHMFNFPAHGGVIDPLILYPWDFS
;
A
#
# COMPACT_ATOMS: atom_id res chain seq x y z
N MET A 1 -7.98 -14.68 -25.75
CA MET A 1 -6.70 -15.31 -26.17
C MET A 1 -6.12 -15.94 -24.92
N ALA A 2 -5.94 -17.26 -24.92
CA ALA A 2 -5.32 -17.95 -23.79
C ALA A 2 -3.81 -17.80 -23.96
N ASP A 3 -3.19 -17.00 -23.10
CA ASP A 3 -1.75 -16.76 -23.12
C ASP A 3 -1.04 -18.07 -22.72
N ASN A 4 -0.35 -18.68 -23.68
CA ASN A 4 0.54 -19.82 -23.46
C ASN A 4 1.79 -19.33 -22.70
N PHE A 5 1.67 -19.16 -21.40
CA PHE A 5 2.83 -18.91 -20.55
C PHE A 5 3.71 -20.16 -20.50
N PRO A 6 5.04 -20.04 -20.68
CA PRO A 6 5.94 -21.17 -20.57
C PRO A 6 5.81 -21.80 -19.18
N ILE A 7 5.47 -23.10 -19.14
CA ILE A 7 5.39 -23.89 -17.92
C ILE A 7 6.80 -24.00 -17.33
N ARG A 8 7.16 -23.09 -16.44
CA ARG A 8 8.35 -23.28 -15.59
C ARG A 8 8.08 -24.46 -14.67
N ASN A 9 8.99 -25.44 -14.67
CA ASN A 9 9.05 -26.59 -13.75
C ASN A 9 9.38 -26.17 -12.31
N ASP A 10 8.79 -25.09 -11.81
CA ASP A 10 8.89 -24.77 -10.39
C ASP A 10 8.09 -25.79 -9.58
N PRO A 11 8.59 -26.23 -8.43
CA PRO A 11 7.84 -27.11 -7.55
C PRO A 11 6.53 -26.42 -7.16
N PHE A 12 5.44 -27.14 -7.38
CA PHE A 12 4.10 -26.73 -6.98
C PHE A 12 4.05 -26.30 -5.50
N ASN A 13 3.54 -25.10 -5.22
CA ASN A 13 3.28 -24.61 -3.88
C ASN A 13 1.81 -24.18 -3.73
N LEU A 14 1.10 -24.78 -2.77
CA LEU A 14 -0.31 -24.50 -2.51
C LEU A 14 -0.55 -23.07 -1.97
N GLU A 15 0.48 -22.43 -1.40
CA GLU A 15 0.43 -21.03 -0.95
C GLU A 15 0.19 -20.04 -2.09
N ASP A 16 0.60 -20.37 -3.33
CA ASP A 16 0.33 -19.53 -4.50
C ASP A 16 -1.18 -19.44 -4.81
N TYR A 17 -1.99 -20.33 -4.24
CA TYR A 17 -3.43 -20.44 -4.44
C TYR A 17 -4.26 -20.08 -3.19
N GLN A 18 -3.64 -19.52 -2.15
CA GLN A 18 -4.31 -19.24 -0.88
C GLN A 18 -5.55 -18.34 -1.05
N GLY A 19 -5.47 -17.30 -1.88
CA GLY A 19 -6.60 -16.39 -2.18
C GLY A 19 -7.82 -17.09 -2.79
N GLU A 20 -7.60 -17.97 -3.77
CA GLU A 20 -8.67 -18.73 -4.42
C GLU A 20 -9.28 -19.78 -3.48
N ILE A 21 -8.43 -20.43 -2.69
CA ILE A 21 -8.87 -21.36 -1.67
C ILE A 21 -9.71 -20.63 -0.62
N TYR A 22 -9.28 -19.47 -0.14
CA TYR A 22 -10.06 -18.62 0.75
C TYR A 22 -11.42 -18.29 0.12
N TYR A 23 -11.44 -17.79 -1.11
CA TYR A 23 -12.66 -17.39 -1.77
C TYR A 23 -13.66 -18.54 -1.90
N HIS A 24 -13.23 -19.69 -2.41
CA HIS A 24 -14.13 -20.82 -2.60
C HIS A 24 -14.52 -21.52 -1.29
N TYR A 25 -13.56 -21.76 -0.40
CA TYR A 25 -13.81 -22.50 0.83
C TYR A 25 -14.52 -21.65 1.89
N LYS A 26 -14.05 -20.41 2.10
CA LYS A 26 -14.51 -19.54 3.19
C LYS A 26 -15.64 -18.61 2.75
N ALA A 27 -15.46 -17.86 1.66
CA ALA A 27 -16.44 -16.86 1.23
C ALA A 27 -17.66 -17.52 0.57
N LYS A 28 -17.46 -18.45 -0.38
CA LYS A 28 -18.55 -19.19 -1.06
C LYS A 28 -18.99 -20.47 -0.34
N ARG A 29 -18.37 -20.80 0.80
CA ARG A 29 -18.72 -21.97 1.64
C ARG A 29 -18.74 -23.30 0.88
N ARG A 30 -17.89 -23.47 -0.14
CA ARG A 30 -17.78 -24.73 -0.90
C ARG A 30 -17.11 -25.81 -0.06
N THR A 31 -17.40 -27.07 -0.36
CA THR A 31 -16.75 -28.19 0.34
C THR A 31 -15.29 -28.33 -0.09
N GLN A 32 -14.47 -29.01 0.73
CA GLN A 32 -13.08 -29.31 0.33
C GLN A 32 -13.01 -30.08 -1.00
N LYS A 33 -13.99 -30.94 -1.29
CA LYS A 33 -14.04 -31.71 -2.54
C LYS A 33 -14.19 -30.77 -3.74
N ASP A 34 -15.07 -29.77 -3.62
CA ASP A 34 -15.32 -28.80 -4.68
C ASP A 34 -14.08 -27.93 -4.91
N VAL A 35 -13.43 -27.47 -3.84
CA VAL A 35 -12.17 -26.69 -3.93
C VAL A 35 -11.07 -27.49 -4.62
N LEU A 36 -10.93 -28.78 -4.30
CA LEU A 36 -9.97 -29.66 -4.98
C LEU A 36 -10.30 -29.85 -6.47
N SER A 37 -11.58 -29.94 -6.83
CA SER A 37 -12.00 -29.98 -8.24
C SER A 37 -11.60 -28.69 -8.95
N ILE A 38 -11.86 -27.53 -8.37
CA ILE A 38 -11.50 -26.23 -8.95
C ILE A 38 -9.99 -26.12 -9.16
N LEU A 39 -9.20 -26.45 -8.14
CA LEU A 39 -7.73 -26.44 -8.25
C LEU A 39 -7.24 -27.34 -9.39
N LYS A 40 -7.84 -28.52 -9.55
CA LYS A 40 -7.48 -29.46 -10.62
C LYS A 40 -7.95 -28.98 -11.99
N ASP A 41 -9.21 -28.61 -12.11
CA ASP A 41 -9.90 -28.37 -13.38
C ASP A 41 -9.52 -27.00 -13.97
N VAL A 42 -9.37 -25.98 -13.11
CA VAL A 42 -9.03 -24.61 -13.53
C VAL A 42 -7.52 -24.38 -13.56
N HIS A 43 -6.79 -24.89 -12.56
CA HIS A 43 -5.36 -24.58 -12.39
C HIS A 43 -4.43 -25.75 -12.75
N GLY A 44 -4.97 -26.94 -13.08
CA GLY A 44 -4.15 -28.12 -13.35
C GLY A 44 -3.43 -28.66 -12.10
N VAL A 45 -3.85 -28.24 -10.91
CA VAL A 45 -3.18 -28.51 -9.64
C VAL A 45 -3.79 -29.74 -8.96
N ASN A 46 -3.00 -30.79 -8.81
CA ASN A 46 -3.40 -32.00 -8.09
C ASN A 46 -2.94 -31.93 -6.62
N VAL A 47 -3.89 -31.69 -5.72
CA VAL A 47 -3.64 -31.59 -4.26
C VAL A 47 -4.38 -32.70 -3.55
N SER A 48 -3.73 -33.36 -2.58
CA SER A 48 -4.41 -34.33 -1.74
C SER A 48 -5.31 -33.63 -0.72
N LYS A 49 -6.44 -34.25 -0.35
CA LYS A 49 -7.33 -33.77 0.72
C LYS A 49 -6.59 -33.52 2.04
N LYS A 50 -5.58 -34.35 2.35
CA LYS A 50 -4.74 -34.21 3.54
C LYS A 50 -3.91 -32.92 3.48
N GLN A 51 -3.25 -32.64 2.36
CA GLN A 51 -2.48 -31.40 2.16
C GLN A 51 -3.38 -30.17 2.31
N LEU A 52 -4.52 -30.12 1.60
CA LEU A 52 -5.46 -29.00 1.71
C LEU A 52 -5.96 -28.82 3.14
N THR A 53 -6.28 -29.90 3.85
CA THR A 53 -6.73 -29.83 5.25
C THR A 53 -5.64 -29.27 6.17
N THR A 54 -4.38 -29.66 5.98
CA THR A 54 -3.25 -29.11 6.74
C THR A 54 -3.11 -27.62 6.50
N GLU A 55 -3.18 -27.17 5.25
CA GLU A 55 -3.07 -25.75 4.91
C GLU A 55 -4.22 -24.91 5.45
N LEU A 56 -5.47 -25.38 5.29
CA LEU A 56 -6.64 -24.71 5.85
C LEU A 56 -6.56 -24.54 7.37
N LYS A 57 -5.91 -25.48 8.08
CA LYS A 57 -5.66 -25.36 9.52
C LYS A 57 -4.57 -24.34 9.81
N ARG A 58 -3.46 -24.40 9.06
CA ARG A 58 -2.33 -23.46 9.17
C ARG A 58 -2.76 -22.01 8.96
N TRP A 59 -3.60 -21.75 7.96
CA TRP A 59 -4.13 -20.42 7.64
C TRP A 59 -5.29 -19.96 8.54
N GLY A 60 -5.78 -20.83 9.44
CA GLY A 60 -6.92 -20.49 10.31
C GLY A 60 -8.27 -20.40 9.59
N TYR A 61 -8.41 -20.99 8.39
CA TYR A 61 -9.67 -20.96 7.64
C TYR A 61 -10.72 -21.93 8.21
N PHE A 62 -10.29 -22.96 8.94
CA PHE A 62 -11.19 -23.85 9.67
C PHE A 62 -12.04 -23.09 10.70
N LYS A 63 -13.34 -22.96 10.42
CA LYS A 63 -14.30 -22.73 11.51
C LYS A 63 -14.48 -24.05 12.26
N TYR A 64 -14.50 -24.01 13.58
CA TYR A 64 -14.99 -25.12 14.40
C TYR A 64 -16.36 -25.55 13.86
N THR A 65 -16.44 -26.70 13.20
CA THR A 65 -17.70 -27.34 12.79
C THR A 65 -18.41 -27.95 13.99
N LYS A 66 -18.60 -27.16 15.04
CA LYS A 66 -19.63 -27.40 16.04
C LYS A 66 -20.51 -26.16 15.99
N THR A 67 -21.62 -26.25 15.26
CA THR A 67 -22.96 -25.74 15.62
C THR A 67 -23.84 -25.63 14.36
N CYS A 68 -25.05 -26.16 14.48
CA CYS A 68 -26.20 -26.09 13.56
C CYS A 68 -26.10 -26.86 12.24
N GLN A 69 -26.28 -28.19 12.34
CA GLN A 69 -27.26 -28.82 11.45
C GLN A 69 -28.62 -28.17 11.77
N LEU A 70 -29.02 -27.17 10.99
CA LEU A 70 -30.42 -26.76 10.93
C LEU A 70 -31.18 -27.93 10.29
N PRO A 71 -32.22 -28.49 10.94
CA PRO A 71 -33.09 -29.44 10.29
C PRO A 71 -33.75 -28.73 9.12
N SER A 72 -33.49 -29.19 7.91
CA SER A 72 -34.25 -28.85 6.73
C SER A 72 -35.68 -29.38 6.90
N ASN A 73 -36.55 -28.57 7.50
CA ASN A 73 -38.00 -28.69 7.40
C ASN A 73 -38.58 -27.29 7.33
N THR A 74 -38.97 -26.86 6.14
CA THR A 74 -39.96 -25.81 5.98
C THR A 74 -40.87 -26.23 4.83
N GLN A 75 -41.95 -26.90 5.22
CA GLN A 75 -43.18 -26.91 4.44
C GLN A 75 -43.79 -25.51 4.51
N GLU A 76 -44.37 -25.12 3.38
CA GLU A 76 -45.17 -23.93 3.17
C GLU A 76 -46.31 -23.83 4.18
N SER A 77 -46.52 -22.64 4.76
CA SER A 77 -47.83 -22.18 5.20
C SER A 77 -47.85 -20.65 5.25
N GLU A 78 -48.76 -20.10 4.45
CA GLU A 78 -49.15 -18.70 4.39
C GLU A 78 -49.77 -18.25 5.72
N THR A 79 -49.36 -17.10 6.26
CA THR A 79 -50.31 -16.17 6.91
C THR A 79 -49.71 -14.75 7.04
N GLN A 80 -50.61 -13.78 6.94
CA GLN A 80 -50.47 -12.33 6.79
C GLN A 80 -49.92 -11.55 8.02
N PRO A 81 -49.65 -10.22 7.90
CA PRO A 81 -48.73 -9.49 8.77
C PRO A 81 -49.40 -8.85 9.99
N SER A 82 -48.64 -8.70 11.07
CA SER A 82 -48.96 -7.81 12.17
C SER A 82 -47.73 -7.07 12.67
N ASP A 83 -47.91 -5.77 12.87
CA ASP A 83 -46.96 -4.75 13.30
C ASP A 83 -46.35 -4.94 14.69
N ASN A 84 -45.25 -4.20 14.88
CA ASN A 84 -44.61 -3.75 16.11
C ASN A 84 -43.89 -4.81 16.97
N SER A 85 -42.55 -4.68 17.05
CA SER A 85 -41.84 -4.46 18.31
C SER A 85 -40.34 -4.18 18.11
N SER A 86 -39.90 -3.12 18.76
CA SER A 86 -38.54 -2.67 19.01
C SER A 86 -37.61 -3.76 19.54
N LEU A 87 -36.45 -3.97 18.89
CA LEU A 87 -35.36 -4.81 19.39
C LEU A 87 -34.21 -3.94 19.91
N GLN A 88 -34.11 -3.83 21.24
CA GLN A 88 -32.89 -3.41 21.92
C GLN A 88 -31.85 -4.53 21.83
N LEU A 89 -30.71 -4.25 21.19
CA LEU A 89 -29.53 -5.13 21.22
C LEU A 89 -28.70 -4.82 22.48
N SER A 90 -28.82 -5.67 23.50
CA SER A 90 -27.89 -5.76 24.62
C SER A 90 -26.69 -6.63 24.24
N LEU A 91 -25.49 -6.04 24.19
CA LEU A 91 -24.21 -6.72 24.03
C LEU A 91 -23.86 -7.51 25.30
N PRO A 92 -23.41 -8.78 25.22
CA PRO A 92 -22.92 -9.51 26.38
C PRO A 92 -21.49 -9.08 26.72
N LEU A 93 -21.31 -8.49 27.92
CA LEU A 93 -20.01 -8.36 28.57
C LEU A 93 -19.51 -9.75 28.99
N THR A 94 -18.48 -10.27 28.32
CA THR A 94 -17.70 -11.40 28.85
C THR A 94 -16.57 -10.87 29.71
N SER A 95 -16.83 -10.82 31.01
CA SER A 95 -15.84 -10.84 32.09
C SER A 95 -15.42 -12.30 32.34
N GLY A 96 -14.12 -12.54 32.51
CA GLY A 96 -13.55 -13.83 32.91
C GLY A 96 -12.03 -13.69 33.07
N HIS A 97 -11.57 -13.19 34.21
CA HIS A 97 -11.01 -14.00 35.30
C HIS A 97 -10.08 -15.14 34.85
N VAL A 98 -8.77 -14.91 35.00
CA VAL A 98 -7.80 -15.98 35.25
C VAL A 98 -7.17 -15.68 36.61
N GLN A 99 -7.44 -16.58 37.56
CA GLN A 99 -6.83 -16.62 38.88
C GLN A 99 -5.44 -17.27 38.83
N ARG A 100 -4.53 -16.63 39.56
CA ARG A 100 -3.38 -17.13 40.33
C ARG A 100 -3.07 -18.64 40.30
N GLY A 101 -1.80 -18.92 40.01
CA GLY A 101 -1.03 -20.03 40.57
C GLY A 101 0.27 -19.49 41.17
N ASN A 102 0.49 -19.78 42.45
CA ASN A 102 1.54 -19.25 43.34
C ASN A 102 2.68 -20.26 43.48
N GLY A 103 3.90 -19.78 43.78
CA GLY A 103 5.01 -20.54 44.36
C GLY A 103 6.28 -20.51 43.50
N GLY A 104 7.47 -20.11 43.97
CA GLY A 104 7.93 -19.65 45.27
C GLY A 104 9.41 -19.26 45.17
N ILE A 105 9.73 -18.06 45.66
CA ILE A 105 10.87 -17.66 46.52
C ILE A 105 12.16 -18.51 46.44
N GLU A 106 13.26 -17.86 46.06
CA GLU A 106 14.49 -17.88 46.88
C GLU A 106 15.31 -16.59 46.69
N ASN A 107 15.82 -16.10 47.82
CA ASN A 107 16.50 -14.82 48.03
C ASN A 107 17.94 -14.84 47.52
N THR A 108 18.46 -13.68 47.12
CA THR A 108 19.77 -13.20 47.64
C THR A 108 19.96 -11.71 47.44
N SER A 109 20.26 -11.05 48.55
CA SER A 109 20.62 -9.65 48.71
C SER A 109 21.99 -9.32 48.13
N HIS A 110 22.18 -8.11 47.60
CA HIS A 110 23.35 -7.26 47.90
C HIS A 110 23.03 -5.78 47.67
N ARG A 111 23.88 -4.94 48.25
CA ARG A 111 23.65 -3.64 48.87
C ARG A 111 24.39 -2.55 48.07
N SER A 112 24.00 -1.28 48.30
CA SER A 112 24.69 -0.02 47.91
C SER A 112 24.46 0.41 46.45
N SER A 113 24.33 1.68 46.08
CA SER A 113 24.64 2.95 46.74
C SER A 113 23.91 4.11 46.02
N ASN A 114 23.72 5.21 46.75
CA ASN A 114 23.23 6.51 46.32
C ASN A 114 23.76 6.99 44.96
N GLY A 115 22.84 7.44 44.12
CA GLY A 115 23.09 8.28 42.96
C GLY A 115 21.80 9.02 42.63
N SER A 116 21.73 10.29 43.02
CA SER A 116 20.67 11.23 42.64
C SER A 116 20.81 11.52 41.15
N GLU A 117 20.17 10.71 40.32
CA GLU A 117 19.89 11.02 38.92
C GLU A 117 18.53 11.71 38.85
N GLU A 118 18.54 12.95 38.38
CA GLU A 118 17.38 13.61 37.81
C GLU A 118 16.82 12.72 36.70
N ILE A 119 15.80 11.93 37.04
CA ILE A 119 14.94 11.29 36.06
C ILE A 119 14.21 12.42 35.35
N MET A 120 14.76 12.85 34.21
CA MET A 120 13.99 13.50 33.17
C MET A 120 12.86 12.54 32.82
N SER A 121 11.68 12.82 33.38
CA SER A 121 10.47 12.11 33.02
C SER A 121 10.28 12.28 31.52
N HIS A 122 10.53 11.22 30.77
CA HIS A 122 9.94 11.04 29.46
C HIS A 122 8.44 11.18 29.66
N ASP A 123 7.92 12.37 29.35
CA ASP A 123 6.50 12.60 29.14
C ASP A 123 6.10 11.70 27.96
N SER A 124 5.76 10.45 28.29
CA SER A 124 4.98 9.59 27.40
C SER A 124 3.74 10.40 27.01
N PRO A 125 3.40 10.51 25.72
CA PRO A 125 2.33 11.38 25.27
C PRO A 125 1.06 11.02 26.04
N ARG A 126 0.65 11.95 26.92
CA ARG A 126 -0.49 11.78 27.81
C ARG A 126 -1.69 11.32 26.97
N PHE A 127 -2.18 10.15 27.34
CA PHE A 127 -3.35 9.46 26.83
C PHE A 127 -4.37 10.44 26.23
N LEU A 128 -4.53 10.35 24.91
CA LEU A 128 -5.74 10.74 24.20
C LEU A 128 -6.96 10.34 25.04
N ARG A 129 -7.83 11.31 25.35
CA ARG A 129 -9.10 11.03 26.06
C ARG A 129 -9.83 9.88 25.35
N GLU A 130 -10.39 8.98 26.14
CA GLU A 130 -11.01 7.70 25.74
C GLU A 130 -11.99 7.82 24.55
N GLU A 131 -12.72 8.93 24.46
CA GLU A 131 -13.63 9.25 23.35
C GLU A 131 -12.94 9.43 21.99
N ARG A 132 -11.72 9.98 21.96
CA ARG A 132 -10.97 10.20 20.71
C ARG A 132 -10.39 8.90 20.15
N TRP A 133 -10.02 7.97 21.02
CA TRP A 133 -9.60 6.62 20.61
C TRP A 133 -10.76 5.83 19.98
N ARG A 134 -11.99 6.01 20.47
CA ARG A 134 -13.18 5.36 19.88
C ARG A 134 -13.37 5.73 18.41
N GLY A 135 -13.06 6.97 18.01
CA GLY A 135 -13.11 7.41 16.61
C GLY A 135 -12.15 6.63 15.72
N CYS A 136 -10.88 6.48 16.14
CA CYS A 136 -9.89 5.70 15.40
C CYS A 136 -10.24 4.21 15.34
N GLU A 137 -10.68 3.60 16.45
CA GLU A 137 -11.10 2.19 16.46
C GLU A 137 -12.30 1.92 15.56
N THR A 138 -13.23 2.88 15.48
CA THR A 138 -14.36 2.80 14.54
C THR A 138 -13.86 2.82 13.10
N VAL A 139 -12.92 3.70 12.75
CA VAL A 139 -12.28 3.72 11.42
C VAL A 139 -11.67 2.37 11.09
N PHE A 140 -10.88 1.78 12.00
CA PHE A 140 -10.23 0.49 11.74
C PHE A 140 -11.23 -0.65 11.57
N PHE A 141 -12.29 -0.70 12.38
CA PHE A 141 -13.36 -1.68 12.22
C PHE A 141 -14.03 -1.60 10.84
N HIS A 142 -14.28 -0.39 10.34
CA HIS A 142 -14.86 -0.20 9.01
C HIS A 142 -13.88 -0.51 7.88
N ILE A 143 -12.59 -0.21 8.07
CA ILE A 143 -11.53 -0.63 7.14
C ILE A 143 -11.45 -2.15 7.06
N ASP A 144 -11.43 -2.86 8.18
CA ASP A 144 -11.39 -4.33 8.20
C ASP A 144 -12.59 -4.90 7.44
N LYS A 145 -13.79 -4.34 7.65
CA LYS A 145 -15.01 -4.72 6.92
C LYS A 145 -14.94 -4.43 5.43
N LEU A 146 -14.40 -3.27 5.03
CA LEU A 146 -14.23 -2.91 3.63
C LEU A 146 -13.28 -3.89 2.92
N ILE A 147 -12.15 -4.19 3.57
CA ILE A 147 -11.18 -5.13 3.04
C ILE A 147 -11.84 -6.50 2.91
N GLN A 148 -12.41 -7.03 4.00
CA GLN A 148 -13.13 -8.30 3.99
C GLN A 148 -14.20 -8.35 2.89
N GLY A 149 -15.03 -7.30 2.76
CA GLY A 149 -16.07 -7.21 1.74
C GLY A 149 -15.51 -7.29 0.33
N SER A 150 -14.35 -6.67 0.06
CA SER A 150 -13.66 -6.74 -1.22
C SER A 150 -13.23 -8.17 -1.56
N PHE A 151 -12.78 -8.93 -0.55
CA PHE A 151 -12.39 -10.33 -0.68
C PHE A 151 -13.60 -11.27 -0.85
N GLU A 152 -14.72 -10.98 -0.20
CA GLU A 152 -15.93 -11.81 -0.23
C GLU A 152 -16.83 -11.54 -1.46
N ALA A 153 -16.76 -10.34 -2.04
CA ALA A 153 -17.55 -9.94 -3.22
C ALA A 153 -17.34 -10.89 -4.41
N GLY A 154 -16.11 -11.37 -4.59
CA GLY A 154 -15.82 -12.36 -5.63
C GLY A 154 -15.34 -11.78 -6.96
N ASP A 155 -15.05 -10.48 -7.01
CA ASP A 155 -14.49 -9.82 -8.17
C ASP A 155 -12.97 -10.07 -8.23
N TRP A 156 -12.61 -11.23 -8.75
CA TRP A 156 -11.22 -11.69 -8.85
C TRP A 156 -10.88 -12.04 -10.29
N ARG A 157 -9.64 -11.79 -10.69
CA ARG A 157 -9.10 -12.32 -11.95
C ARG A 157 -7.82 -13.08 -11.67
N TRP A 158 -7.76 -14.28 -12.23
CA TRP A 158 -6.54 -15.04 -12.29
C TRP A 158 -5.73 -14.62 -13.51
N SER A 159 -4.51 -14.16 -13.27
CA SER A 159 -3.53 -13.82 -14.31
C SER A 159 -2.31 -14.71 -14.12
N GLY A 160 -2.25 -15.80 -14.89
CA GLY A 160 -1.21 -16.82 -14.74
C GLY A 160 -1.28 -17.50 -13.38
N ARG A 161 -0.25 -17.33 -12.53
CA ARG A 161 -0.17 -17.88 -11.16
C ARG A 161 -0.64 -16.89 -10.08
N GLU A 162 -1.22 -15.77 -10.44
CA GLU A 162 -1.56 -14.71 -9.49
C GLU A 162 -3.06 -14.44 -9.45
N THR A 163 -3.61 -14.43 -8.24
CA THR A 163 -4.95 -13.91 -7.98
C THR A 163 -4.88 -12.38 -7.86
N ILE A 164 -5.30 -11.69 -8.91
CA ILE A 164 -5.46 -10.24 -8.90
C ILE A 164 -6.86 -9.90 -8.39
N ILE A 165 -6.93 -9.14 -7.31
CA ILE A 165 -8.21 -8.61 -6.80
C ILE A 165 -8.68 -7.48 -7.69
N HIS A 166 -9.94 -7.55 -8.09
CA HIS A 166 -10.69 -6.40 -8.53
C HIS A 166 -11.62 -5.98 -7.39
N SER A 167 -11.19 -5.07 -6.52
CA SER A 167 -12.03 -4.65 -5.39
C SER A 167 -13.26 -3.86 -5.83
N SER A 168 -13.34 -3.48 -7.11
CA SER A 168 -14.54 -2.91 -7.72
C SER A 168 -14.64 -3.27 -9.20
N SER A 169 -15.86 -3.34 -9.74
CA SER A 169 -16.11 -3.46 -11.18
C SER A 169 -15.58 -2.28 -12.00
N LYS A 170 -15.34 -1.13 -11.34
CA LYS A 170 -14.78 0.10 -11.91
C LYS A 170 -13.30 0.31 -11.58
N GLN A 171 -12.58 -0.71 -11.09
CA GLN A 171 -11.22 -0.56 -10.56
C GLN A 171 -10.24 0.15 -11.51
N GLN A 172 -10.33 -0.08 -12.83
CA GLN A 172 -9.44 0.61 -13.77
C GLN A 172 -9.70 2.12 -13.84
N GLN A 173 -10.97 2.53 -13.79
CA GLN A 173 -11.36 3.93 -13.71
C GLN A 173 -10.93 4.51 -12.36
N ASP A 174 -11.22 3.83 -11.26
CA ASP A 174 -10.84 4.25 -9.91
C ASP A 174 -9.31 4.44 -9.80
N LYS A 175 -8.53 3.51 -10.37
CA LYS A 175 -7.06 3.57 -10.42
C LYS A 175 -6.56 4.74 -11.25
N ALA A 176 -7.15 5.00 -12.41
CA ALA A 176 -6.77 6.13 -13.26
C ALA A 176 -7.03 7.47 -12.56
N ILE A 177 -8.18 7.62 -11.89
CA ILE A 177 -8.52 8.80 -11.10
C ILE A 177 -7.56 8.93 -9.91
N LEU A 178 -7.23 7.83 -9.23
CA LEU A 178 -6.28 7.84 -8.11
C LEU A 178 -4.91 8.32 -8.58
N HIS A 179 -4.40 7.81 -9.69
CA HIS A 179 -3.13 8.28 -10.26
C HIS A 179 -3.19 9.76 -10.64
N SER A 180 -4.31 10.23 -11.21
CA SER A 180 -4.51 11.65 -11.52
C SER A 180 -4.48 12.53 -10.26
N PHE A 181 -5.12 12.10 -9.17
CA PHE A 181 -5.04 12.75 -7.86
C PHE A 181 -3.60 12.81 -7.35
N LEU A 182 -2.91 11.67 -7.32
CA LEU A 182 -1.52 11.58 -6.83
C LEU A 182 -0.59 12.51 -7.63
N ASN A 183 -0.71 12.51 -8.96
CA ASN A 183 0.06 13.39 -9.84
C ASN A 183 -0.27 14.86 -9.58
N SER A 184 -1.55 15.21 -9.46
CA SER A 184 -1.98 16.60 -9.23
C SER A 184 -1.42 17.15 -7.92
N VAL A 185 -1.47 16.37 -6.83
CA VAL A 185 -0.84 16.74 -5.55
C VAL A 185 0.66 16.97 -5.71
N GLN A 186 1.35 16.09 -6.43
CA GLN A 186 2.79 16.18 -6.63
C GLN A 186 3.19 17.39 -7.49
N CYS A 187 2.47 17.63 -8.59
CA CYS A 187 2.67 18.80 -9.44
C CYS A 187 2.38 20.11 -8.70
N ALA A 188 1.40 20.12 -7.79
CA ALA A 188 1.12 21.28 -6.96
C ALA A 188 2.31 21.62 -6.05
N HIS A 189 2.91 20.62 -5.38
CA HIS A 189 4.13 20.82 -4.60
C HIS A 189 5.29 21.34 -5.44
N LEU A 190 5.56 20.72 -6.59
CA LEU A 190 6.62 21.17 -7.50
C LEU A 190 6.43 22.61 -7.96
N SER A 191 5.18 23.04 -8.16
CA SER A 191 4.86 24.41 -8.55
C SER A 191 5.10 25.39 -7.40
N ILE A 192 4.77 25.01 -6.16
CA ILE A 192 5.08 25.79 -4.96
C ILE A 192 6.59 25.95 -4.78
N ASP A 193 7.37 24.88 -4.94
CA ASP A 193 8.84 24.92 -4.83
C ASP A 193 9.46 25.85 -5.89
N ARG A 194 8.80 25.99 -7.05
CA ARG A 194 9.16 26.91 -8.15
C ARG A 194 8.65 28.34 -7.94
N ASN A 195 7.93 28.60 -6.85
CA ASN A 195 7.20 29.85 -6.63
C ASN A 195 6.20 30.19 -7.74
N ASP A 196 5.70 29.18 -8.47
CA ASP A 196 4.61 29.30 -9.45
C ASP A 196 3.27 28.98 -8.77
N LEU A 197 2.77 29.96 -8.00
CA LEU A 197 1.54 29.81 -7.24
C LEU A 197 0.30 29.63 -8.15
N THR A 198 0.36 30.11 -9.39
CA THR A 198 -0.77 29.98 -10.33
C THR A 198 -0.92 28.52 -10.77
N GLN A 199 0.18 27.87 -11.17
CA GLN A 199 0.16 26.44 -11.49
C GLN A 199 -0.14 25.59 -10.26
N ALA A 200 0.37 25.97 -9.10
CA ALA A 200 0.06 25.27 -7.85
C ALA A 200 -1.45 25.22 -7.57
N VAL A 201 -2.15 26.34 -7.73
CA VAL A 201 -3.62 26.41 -7.55
C VAL A 201 -4.34 25.52 -8.56
N LEU A 202 -3.97 25.57 -9.84
CA LEU A 202 -4.60 24.73 -10.87
C LEU A 202 -4.45 23.24 -10.56
N HIS A 203 -3.28 22.82 -10.09
CA HIS A 203 -3.04 21.44 -9.69
C HIS A 203 -3.78 21.05 -8.41
N TRP A 204 -3.91 21.96 -7.43
CA TRP A 204 -4.76 21.72 -6.27
C TRP A 204 -6.23 21.56 -6.66
N ASP A 205 -6.76 22.42 -7.53
CA ASP A 205 -8.15 22.31 -8.00
C ASP A 205 -8.40 20.96 -8.68
N ALA A 206 -7.48 20.51 -9.53
CA ALA A 206 -7.55 19.19 -10.15
C ALA A 206 -7.53 18.05 -9.11
N ALA A 207 -6.70 18.15 -8.06
CA ALA A 207 -6.66 17.17 -6.98
C ALA A 207 -8.01 17.12 -6.22
N TYR A 208 -8.62 18.26 -5.91
CA TYR A 208 -9.93 18.31 -5.25
C TYR A 208 -11.04 17.72 -6.13
N GLN A 209 -11.04 18.00 -7.43
CA GLN A 209 -11.99 17.39 -8.37
C GLN A 209 -11.83 15.87 -8.45
N ALA A 210 -10.61 15.35 -8.42
CA ALA A 210 -10.38 13.91 -8.40
C ALA A 210 -10.96 13.26 -7.12
N VAL A 211 -10.88 13.94 -5.97
CA VAL A 211 -11.45 13.45 -4.70
C VAL A 211 -12.96 13.23 -4.79
N ASP A 212 -13.70 14.08 -5.50
CA ASP A 212 -15.16 13.96 -5.68
C ASP A 212 -15.54 12.59 -6.23
N HIS A 213 -14.70 12.05 -7.12
CA HIS A 213 -14.88 10.72 -7.70
C HIS A 213 -14.28 9.61 -6.83
N LEU A 214 -13.10 9.84 -6.22
CA LEU A 214 -12.43 8.83 -5.41
C LEU A 214 -13.24 8.39 -4.18
N VAL A 215 -13.98 9.31 -3.56
CA VAL A 215 -14.81 9.00 -2.39
C VAL A 215 -15.92 7.99 -2.73
N GLN A 216 -16.34 7.91 -3.99
CA GLN A 216 -17.32 6.93 -4.49
C GLN A 216 -16.67 5.58 -4.90
N GLY A 217 -15.34 5.58 -5.03
CA GLY A 217 -14.58 4.42 -5.46
C GLY A 217 -14.46 3.37 -4.37
N HIS A 218 -14.44 2.10 -4.79
CA HIS A 218 -14.25 0.95 -3.90
C HIS A 218 -12.90 0.27 -4.14
N TYR A 219 -12.00 0.95 -4.86
CA TYR A 219 -10.64 0.47 -5.05
C TYR A 219 -9.87 0.52 -3.72
N HIS A 220 -9.33 -0.63 -3.30
CA HIS A 220 -8.71 -0.80 -1.97
C HIS A 220 -7.55 0.16 -1.69
N ASP A 221 -6.83 0.61 -2.72
CA ASP A 221 -5.71 1.55 -2.56
C ASP A 221 -6.16 3.00 -2.31
N ILE A 222 -7.45 3.34 -2.49
CA ILE A 222 -7.92 4.73 -2.38
C ILE A 222 -7.70 5.27 -0.96
N ILE A 223 -8.23 4.59 0.06
CA ILE A 223 -8.17 5.07 1.45
C ILE A 223 -6.72 5.22 1.94
N PRO A 224 -5.85 4.21 1.79
CA PRO A 224 -4.45 4.35 2.18
C PRO A 224 -3.75 5.53 1.49
N ASN A 225 -3.93 5.70 0.18
CA ASN A 225 -3.27 6.76 -0.57
C ASN A 225 -3.83 8.15 -0.25
N LEU A 226 -5.14 8.30 -0.01
CA LEU A 226 -5.73 9.57 0.43
C LEU A 226 -5.15 10.01 1.78
N VAL A 227 -5.20 9.12 2.79
CA VAL A 227 -4.69 9.42 4.13
C VAL A 227 -3.21 9.77 4.08
N GLN A 228 -2.44 8.97 3.36
CA GLN A 228 -1.03 9.21 3.17
C GLN A 228 -0.76 10.56 2.49
N LYS A 229 -1.42 10.90 1.38
CA LYS A 229 -1.15 12.18 0.71
C LYS A 229 -1.51 13.38 1.55
N ILE A 230 -2.59 13.30 2.34
CA ILE A 230 -2.93 14.34 3.32
C ILE A 230 -1.81 14.48 4.34
N ASN A 231 -1.23 13.37 4.77
CA ASN A 231 -0.12 13.40 5.71
C ASN A 231 1.17 13.95 5.08
N ASP A 232 1.50 13.56 3.85
CA ASP A 232 2.63 14.11 3.07
C ASP A 232 2.50 15.66 2.96
N ILE A 233 1.28 16.16 2.70
CA ILE A 233 0.98 17.61 2.65
C ILE A 233 1.18 18.27 4.02
N ASN A 234 0.73 17.61 5.10
CA ASN A 234 0.90 18.10 6.46
C ASN A 234 2.38 18.16 6.87
N ASP A 235 3.15 17.13 6.55
CA ASP A 235 4.58 17.02 6.85
C ASP A 235 5.40 18.09 6.11
N LYS A 236 4.95 18.52 4.92
CA LYS A 236 5.50 19.68 4.19
C LYS A 236 5.08 21.05 4.76
N GLY A 237 4.44 21.08 5.92
CA GLY A 237 4.01 22.32 6.58
C GLY A 237 2.73 22.95 5.99
N GLN A 238 2.09 22.31 5.01
CA GLN A 238 0.88 22.82 4.36
C GLN A 238 -0.39 22.38 5.11
N VAL A 239 -0.40 22.54 6.43
CA VAL A 239 -1.44 22.05 7.35
C VAL A 239 -2.86 22.51 6.94
N ARG A 240 -2.99 23.74 6.42
CA ARG A 240 -4.29 24.26 5.95
C ARG A 240 -4.84 23.50 4.75
N VAL A 241 -3.97 23.10 3.80
CA VAL A 241 -4.36 22.32 2.62
C VAL A 241 -4.75 20.91 3.03
N ALA A 242 -3.97 20.28 3.92
CA ALA A 242 -4.29 18.96 4.48
C ALA A 242 -5.66 18.95 5.19
N LEU A 243 -5.92 19.95 6.04
CA LEU A 243 -7.23 20.12 6.69
C LEU A 243 -8.36 20.41 5.70
N GLY A 244 -8.09 21.19 4.64
CA GLY A 244 -9.02 21.45 3.56
C GLY A 244 -9.44 20.17 2.83
N LEU A 245 -8.47 19.30 2.50
CA LEU A 245 -8.73 18.01 1.87
C LEU A 245 -9.53 17.07 2.77
N LEU A 246 -9.21 16.98 4.07
CA LEU A 246 -10.00 16.18 5.01
C LEU A 246 -11.46 16.62 5.06
N ARG A 247 -11.71 17.93 5.16
CA ARG A 247 -13.07 18.49 5.14
C ARG A 247 -13.77 18.24 3.81
N HIS A 248 -13.05 18.34 2.71
CA HIS A 248 -13.58 18.10 1.37
C HIS A 248 -13.99 16.64 1.18
N ILE A 249 -13.16 15.69 1.62
CA ILE A 249 -13.48 14.25 1.62
C ILE A 249 -14.75 13.98 2.41
N THR A 250 -14.88 14.53 3.61
CA THR A 250 -16.08 14.35 4.43
C THR A 250 -17.32 14.99 3.80
N ARG A 251 -17.20 16.17 3.21
CA ARG A 251 -18.28 16.80 2.45
C ARG A 251 -18.72 15.94 1.27
N CYS A 252 -17.78 15.41 0.50
CA CYS A 252 -18.06 14.49 -0.61
C CYS A 252 -18.75 13.23 -0.12
N ALA A 253 -18.34 12.68 1.03
CA ALA A 253 -18.98 11.51 1.62
C ALA A 253 -20.46 11.77 1.94
N HIS A 254 -20.78 12.90 2.58
CA HIS A 254 -22.18 13.30 2.83
C HIS A 254 -22.99 13.60 1.57
N THR A 255 -22.33 14.01 0.48
CA THR A 255 -23.01 14.40 -0.76
C THR A 255 -23.28 13.20 -1.67
N TYR A 256 -22.33 12.26 -1.76
CA TYR A 256 -22.32 11.22 -2.80
C TYR A 256 -22.51 9.79 -2.28
N LEU A 257 -22.40 9.54 -0.98
CA LEU A 257 -22.52 8.20 -0.41
C LEU A 257 -23.81 8.05 0.40
N GLU A 258 -24.38 6.86 0.34
CA GLU A 258 -25.44 6.44 1.27
C GLU A 258 -24.85 6.19 2.67
N ASP A 259 -25.63 6.46 3.72
CA ASP A 259 -25.20 6.27 5.12
C ASP A 259 -24.80 4.81 5.44
N ASN A 260 -25.32 3.84 4.68
CA ASN A 260 -25.02 2.41 4.82
C ASN A 260 -23.75 1.97 4.05
N ALA A 261 -23.15 2.85 3.24
CA ALA A 261 -22.00 2.49 2.43
C ALA A 261 -20.79 2.19 3.33
N ALA A 262 -20.05 1.11 3.05
CA ALA A 262 -18.96 0.65 3.92
C ALA A 262 -17.86 1.71 4.14
N VAL A 263 -17.64 2.57 3.15
CA VAL A 263 -16.63 3.64 3.17
C VAL A 263 -17.12 4.94 3.82
N TYR A 264 -18.43 5.15 3.94
CA TYR A 264 -19.01 6.36 4.53
C TYR A 264 -18.53 6.64 5.96
N PRO A 265 -18.61 5.70 6.93
CA PRO A 265 -18.15 5.95 8.29
C PRO A 265 -16.63 6.16 8.38
N ILE A 266 -15.86 5.67 7.41
CA ILE A 266 -14.41 5.92 7.34
C ILE A 266 -14.18 7.40 7.03
N TYR A 267 -14.77 7.90 5.93
CA TYR A 267 -14.56 9.27 5.47
C TYR A 267 -15.13 10.34 6.40
N THR A 268 -16.26 10.08 7.05
CA THR A 268 -16.85 11.02 8.02
C THR A 268 -16.02 11.08 9.30
N SER A 269 -15.46 9.97 9.74
CA SER A 269 -14.58 9.93 10.92
C SER A 269 -13.25 10.64 10.70
N LEU A 270 -12.69 10.60 9.48
CA LEU A 270 -11.40 11.21 9.15
C LEU A 270 -11.33 12.72 9.44
N ALA A 271 -12.42 13.48 9.21
CA ALA A 271 -12.42 14.94 9.46
C ALA A 271 -12.29 15.32 10.94
N HIS A 272 -12.60 14.39 11.85
CA HIS A 272 -12.52 14.63 13.29
C HIS A 272 -11.17 14.27 13.90
N ILE A 273 -10.25 13.70 13.09
CA ILE A 273 -8.93 13.29 13.55
C ILE A 273 -7.98 14.50 13.47
N PRO A 274 -7.39 14.93 14.60
CA PRO A 274 -6.39 15.99 14.58
C PRO A 274 -5.17 15.59 13.73
N THR A 275 -4.62 16.54 12.96
CA THR A 275 -3.53 16.27 12.01
C THR A 275 -2.28 15.66 12.65
N VAL A 276 -2.00 16.00 13.91
CA VAL A 276 -0.90 15.41 14.70
C VAL A 276 -0.98 13.88 14.84
N TYR A 277 -2.17 13.29 14.68
CA TYR A 277 -2.36 11.84 14.78
C TYR A 277 -2.44 11.15 13.41
N LEU A 278 -2.40 11.89 12.30
CA LEU A 278 -2.44 11.30 10.95
C LEU A 278 -1.29 10.31 10.70
N PRO A 279 -0.03 10.55 11.13
CA PRO A 279 1.05 9.58 10.94
C PRO A 279 0.77 8.23 11.61
N ALA A 280 0.28 8.26 12.85
CA ALA A 280 -0.05 7.05 13.59
C ALA A 280 -1.27 6.33 13.00
N LEU A 281 -2.29 7.09 12.58
CA LEU A 281 -3.46 6.57 11.89
C LEU A 281 -3.05 5.86 10.60
N GLU A 282 -2.30 6.53 9.73
CA GLU A 282 -1.83 6.00 8.46
C GLU A 282 -1.02 4.71 8.65
N ALA A 283 -0.07 4.69 9.59
CA ALA A 283 0.72 3.49 9.88
C ALA A 283 -0.16 2.30 10.27
N ARG A 284 -1.19 2.53 11.09
CA ARG A 284 -2.16 1.49 11.48
C ARG A 284 -3.05 1.07 10.32
N ILE A 285 -3.53 2.00 9.49
CA ILE A 285 -4.29 1.68 8.26
C ILE A 285 -3.44 0.76 7.37
N MET A 286 -2.22 1.17 7.04
CA MET A 286 -1.30 0.39 6.21
C MET A 286 -1.01 -1.00 6.80
N GLY A 287 -0.81 -1.09 8.12
CA GLY A 287 -0.65 -2.35 8.82
C GLY A 287 -1.85 -3.28 8.64
N ARG A 288 -3.07 -2.76 8.80
CA ARG A 288 -4.31 -3.53 8.59
C ARG A 288 -4.48 -4.01 7.16
N PHE A 289 -4.16 -3.18 6.17
CA PHE A 289 -4.17 -3.58 4.76
C PHE A 289 -3.16 -4.69 4.49
N LYS A 290 -1.91 -4.55 4.96
CA LYS A 290 -0.89 -5.61 4.82
C LYS A 290 -1.34 -6.93 5.46
N GLU A 291 -1.69 -6.90 6.75
CA GLU A 291 -2.07 -8.08 7.52
C GLU A 291 -3.27 -8.79 6.88
N SER A 292 -4.27 -8.02 6.45
CA SER A 292 -5.45 -8.56 5.79
C SER A 292 -5.07 -9.20 4.45
N PHE A 293 -4.35 -8.50 3.57
CA PHE A 293 -3.98 -9.06 2.27
C PHE A 293 -3.15 -10.33 2.41
N GLU A 294 -2.19 -10.36 3.35
CA GLU A 294 -1.42 -11.56 3.66
C GLU A 294 -2.31 -12.68 4.20
N TRP A 295 -3.28 -12.37 5.08
CA TRP A 295 -4.21 -13.38 5.60
C TRP A 295 -5.13 -13.96 4.52
N TYR A 296 -5.68 -13.11 3.64
CA TYR A 296 -6.62 -13.51 2.61
C TYR A 296 -5.95 -14.17 1.41
N GLN A 297 -4.81 -13.64 0.94
CA GLN A 297 -4.15 -14.11 -0.29
C GLN A 297 -2.86 -14.87 -0.08
N GLY A 298 -2.33 -14.85 1.14
CA GLY A 298 -1.03 -15.42 1.45
C GLY A 298 0.13 -14.45 1.23
N PRO A 299 1.30 -14.74 1.82
CA PRO A 299 2.50 -13.91 1.71
C PRO A 299 3.15 -13.92 0.32
N ARG A 300 2.84 -14.93 -0.50
CA ARG A 300 3.39 -15.07 -1.85
C ARG A 300 2.60 -14.31 -2.93
N SER A 301 1.39 -13.85 -2.60
CA SER A 301 0.58 -13.03 -3.50
C SER A 301 1.27 -11.71 -3.84
N TYR A 302 1.05 -11.24 -5.08
CA TYR A 302 1.62 -9.97 -5.53
C TYR A 302 1.03 -8.81 -4.74
N ASN A 303 -0.29 -8.76 -4.56
CA ASN A 303 -0.90 -7.64 -3.84
C ASN A 303 -0.50 -7.60 -2.36
N SER A 304 -0.30 -8.76 -1.71
CA SER A 304 0.30 -8.82 -0.36
C SER A 304 1.70 -8.22 -0.35
N SER A 305 2.51 -8.53 -1.36
CA SER A 305 3.86 -7.95 -1.51
C SER A 305 3.80 -6.45 -1.75
N VAL A 306 2.86 -5.96 -2.56
CA VAL A 306 2.64 -4.51 -2.80
C VAL A 306 2.24 -3.81 -1.50
N MET A 307 1.33 -4.36 -0.71
CA MET A 307 0.94 -3.78 0.59
C MET A 307 2.11 -3.75 1.57
N MET A 308 2.94 -4.79 1.59
CA MET A 308 4.15 -4.84 2.40
C MET A 308 5.18 -3.78 1.95
N VAL A 309 5.44 -3.66 0.65
CA VAL A 309 6.34 -2.64 0.07
C VAL A 309 5.81 -1.24 0.37
N ASN A 310 4.50 -1.02 0.25
CA ASN A 310 3.89 0.27 0.58
C ASN A 310 4.04 0.60 2.07
N GLN A 311 3.83 -0.35 2.98
CA GLN A 311 4.08 -0.12 4.41
C GLN A 311 5.55 0.21 4.69
N ALA A 312 6.47 -0.57 4.13
CA ALA A 312 7.90 -0.35 4.28
C ALA A 312 8.33 1.01 3.73
N ARG A 313 7.80 1.42 2.58
CA ARG A 313 8.01 2.76 2.01
C ARG A 313 7.68 3.84 3.03
N ARG A 314 6.56 3.73 3.77
CA ARG A 314 6.18 4.74 4.78
C ARG A 314 7.14 4.82 5.93
N LEU A 315 7.58 3.68 6.45
CA LEU A 315 8.53 3.64 7.55
C LEU A 315 9.88 4.25 7.11
N LEU A 316 10.42 3.80 5.97
CA LEU A 316 11.72 4.23 5.47
C LEU A 316 11.75 5.69 5.02
N MET A 317 10.64 6.22 4.50
CA MET A 317 10.55 7.62 4.08
C MET A 317 10.33 8.58 5.25
N ARG A 318 9.93 8.11 6.43
CA ARG A 318 9.76 8.97 7.63
C ARG A 318 10.92 8.88 8.59
N ASP A 319 11.44 7.69 8.77
CA ASP A 319 12.49 7.39 9.72
C ASP A 319 13.80 7.16 8.95
N ASP A 320 14.75 8.09 9.10
CA ASP A 320 16.05 7.99 8.44
C ASP A 320 16.93 6.89 9.06
N ASP A 321 16.65 6.47 10.29
CA ASP A 321 17.34 5.38 10.99
C ASP A 321 16.76 4.00 10.65
N ALA A 322 15.52 3.94 10.14
CA ALA A 322 14.91 2.69 9.70
C ALA A 322 15.73 2.04 8.58
N ARG A 323 16.00 0.73 8.68
CA ARG A 323 16.79 -0.02 7.69
C ARG A 323 15.91 -0.93 6.86
N PHE A 324 16.34 -1.22 5.64
CA PHE A 324 15.59 -2.10 4.73
C PHE A 324 15.37 -3.49 5.32
N GLU A 325 16.38 -4.03 5.98
CA GLU A 325 16.40 -5.37 6.55
C GLU A 325 15.40 -5.54 7.69
N ASP A 326 15.00 -4.44 8.33
CA ASP A 326 14.05 -4.45 9.44
C ASP A 326 12.59 -4.47 8.96
N VAL A 327 12.33 -4.06 7.72
CA VAL A 327 10.96 -3.87 7.20
C VAL A 327 10.63 -4.69 5.95
N LEU A 328 11.64 -5.21 5.25
CA LEU A 328 11.49 -5.99 4.02
C LEU A 328 12.45 -7.19 3.99
N PRO A 329 12.02 -8.33 3.43
CA PRO A 329 12.95 -9.39 3.09
C PRO A 329 13.99 -8.91 2.06
N PRO A 330 15.22 -9.47 2.07
CA PRO A 330 16.25 -9.08 1.11
C PRO A 330 15.82 -9.44 -0.33
N VAL A 331 16.30 -8.69 -1.32
CA VAL A 331 15.98 -8.93 -2.75
C VAL A 331 16.30 -10.38 -3.15
N ASP A 332 17.42 -10.94 -2.68
CA ASP A 332 17.83 -12.33 -2.95
C ASP A 332 16.84 -13.38 -2.43
N HIS A 333 16.01 -13.04 -1.44
CA HIS A 333 14.90 -13.89 -1.02
C HIS A 333 13.84 -13.98 -2.13
N TYR A 334 13.42 -12.84 -2.68
CA TYR A 334 12.44 -12.78 -3.77
C TYR A 334 12.99 -13.35 -5.07
N ASP A 335 14.27 -13.12 -5.38
CA ASP A 335 14.89 -13.66 -6.58
C ASP A 335 14.92 -15.19 -6.59
N ARG A 336 15.16 -15.82 -5.44
CA ARG A 336 15.13 -17.28 -5.31
C ARG A 336 13.73 -17.86 -5.49
N ILE A 337 12.70 -17.13 -5.08
CA ILE A 337 11.33 -17.62 -5.08
C ILE A 337 10.62 -17.35 -6.41
N PHE A 338 10.79 -16.14 -6.94
CA PHE A 338 10.02 -15.63 -8.08
C PHE A 338 10.88 -15.33 -9.32
N GLY A 339 12.19 -15.22 -9.14
CA GLY A 339 13.15 -14.86 -10.19
C GLY A 339 13.50 -13.37 -10.23
N VAL A 340 14.68 -13.07 -10.75
CA VAL A 340 15.30 -11.72 -10.75
C VAL A 340 14.52 -10.64 -11.51
N CYS A 341 13.66 -11.05 -12.45
CA CYS A 341 12.81 -10.15 -13.26
C CYS A 341 11.36 -10.09 -12.76
N ASN A 342 11.03 -10.70 -11.62
CA ASN A 342 9.66 -10.65 -11.10
C ASN A 342 9.32 -9.25 -10.58
N ARG A 343 8.06 -8.84 -10.75
CA ARG A 343 7.52 -7.56 -10.26
C ARG A 343 7.88 -7.30 -8.80
N ARG A 344 7.78 -8.31 -7.92
CA ARG A 344 8.08 -8.17 -6.48
C ARG A 344 9.55 -7.80 -6.21
N SER A 345 10.48 -8.48 -6.88
CA SER A 345 11.92 -8.18 -6.75
C SER A 345 12.21 -6.77 -7.23
N LEU A 346 11.63 -6.38 -8.37
CA LEU A 346 11.84 -5.06 -8.96
C LEU A 346 11.20 -3.96 -8.13
N ASP A 347 10.02 -4.18 -7.55
CA ASP A 347 9.35 -3.23 -6.65
C ASP A 347 10.20 -2.92 -5.40
N ILE A 348 10.89 -3.93 -4.84
CA ILE A 348 11.81 -3.73 -3.71
C ILE A 348 13.03 -2.92 -4.12
N ILE A 349 13.65 -3.23 -5.27
CA ILE A 349 14.78 -2.44 -5.78
C ILE A 349 14.32 -1.00 -6.05
N ALA A 350 13.15 -0.83 -6.64
CA ALA A 350 12.64 0.47 -6.98
C ALA A 350 12.33 1.33 -5.74
N LEU A 351 11.84 0.71 -4.65
CA LEU A 351 11.76 1.36 -3.34
C LEU A 351 13.14 1.70 -2.76
N ARG A 352 14.15 0.84 -2.95
CA ARG A 352 15.53 1.17 -2.57
C ARG A 352 16.01 2.45 -3.23
N LEU A 353 15.76 2.61 -4.54
CA LEU A 353 16.13 3.84 -5.25
C LEU A 353 15.48 5.08 -4.63
N GLU A 354 14.17 5.03 -4.35
CA GLU A 354 13.43 6.14 -3.75
C GLU A 354 14.07 6.60 -2.42
N VAL A 355 14.30 5.66 -1.50
CA VAL A 355 14.82 5.97 -0.16
C VAL A 355 16.30 6.37 -0.19
N ILE A 356 17.13 5.70 -0.99
CA ILE A 356 18.56 6.04 -1.14
C ILE A 356 18.70 7.45 -1.72
N TYR A 357 17.85 7.80 -2.69
CA TYR A 357 17.78 9.16 -3.24
C TYR A 357 17.38 10.17 -2.15
N LYS A 358 16.31 9.90 -1.38
CA LYS A 358 15.88 10.74 -0.26
C LYS A 358 17.02 10.97 0.75
N ARG A 359 17.75 9.90 1.09
CA ARG A 359 18.89 9.92 2.02
C ARG A 359 20.20 10.46 1.40
N ARG A 360 20.16 10.92 0.15
CA ARG A 360 21.28 11.54 -0.57
C ARG A 360 22.52 10.64 -0.72
N GLN A 361 22.31 9.33 -0.75
CA GLN A 361 23.37 8.32 -0.90
C GLN A 361 23.67 8.05 -2.39
N PHE A 362 24.08 9.09 -3.13
CA PHE A 362 24.09 9.07 -4.61
C PHE A 362 25.02 8.03 -5.25
N VAL A 363 26.13 7.67 -4.59
CA VAL A 363 27.03 6.59 -5.09
C VAL A 363 26.32 5.23 -5.06
N GLN A 364 25.59 4.96 -3.98
CA GLN A 364 24.79 3.75 -3.87
C GLN A 364 23.61 3.78 -4.85
N LEU A 365 22.98 4.95 -5.03
CA LEU A 365 21.89 5.14 -5.97
C LEU A 365 22.29 4.81 -7.41
N GLU A 366 23.47 5.25 -7.85
CA GLU A 366 24.01 4.95 -9.19
C GLU A 366 24.14 3.42 -9.42
N THR A 367 24.56 2.70 -8.37
CA THR A 367 24.74 1.24 -8.40
C THR A 367 23.39 0.52 -8.47
N GLU A 368 22.48 0.82 -7.55
CA GLU A 368 21.15 0.18 -7.48
C GLU A 368 20.31 0.50 -8.72
N ALA A 369 20.39 1.74 -9.25
CA ALA A 369 19.67 2.12 -10.46
C ALA A 369 20.16 1.31 -11.68
N THR A 370 21.48 1.09 -11.76
CA THR A 370 22.08 0.23 -12.81
C THR A 370 21.58 -1.21 -12.70
N ILE A 371 21.47 -1.76 -11.49
CA ILE A 371 20.90 -3.10 -11.25
C ILE A 371 19.45 -3.17 -11.75
N LEU A 372 18.61 -2.18 -11.42
CA LEU A 372 17.23 -2.13 -11.88
C LEU A 372 17.15 -2.12 -13.42
N ILE A 373 17.94 -1.27 -14.07
CA ILE A 373 18.00 -1.17 -15.54
C ILE A 373 18.40 -2.52 -16.16
N GLN A 374 19.45 -3.16 -15.64
CA GLN A 374 19.94 -4.43 -16.16
C GLN A 374 18.86 -5.51 -16.06
N ARG A 375 18.20 -5.63 -14.91
CA ARG A 375 17.12 -6.61 -14.71
C ARG A 375 15.89 -6.29 -15.56
N ALA A 376 15.51 -5.02 -15.68
CA ALA A 376 14.39 -4.61 -16.52
C ALA A 376 14.62 -5.00 -17.99
N LYS A 377 15.85 -4.82 -18.52
CA LYS A 377 16.21 -5.23 -19.90
C LYS A 377 16.06 -6.74 -20.17
N LEU A 378 16.02 -7.58 -19.13
CA LEU A 378 15.84 -9.03 -19.28
C LEU A 378 14.38 -9.44 -19.43
N ILE A 379 13.41 -8.55 -19.16
CA ILE A 379 11.99 -8.80 -19.36
C ILE A 379 11.72 -8.81 -20.88
N ARG A 380 11.13 -9.89 -21.41
CA ARG A 380 10.86 -10.04 -22.85
C ARG A 380 9.38 -10.03 -23.21
N ASP A 381 8.53 -10.49 -22.29
CA ASP A 381 7.13 -10.81 -22.59
C ASP A 381 6.12 -9.83 -21.95
N ASP A 382 6.62 -8.73 -21.36
CA ASP A 382 5.78 -7.71 -20.71
C ASP A 382 6.44 -6.33 -20.88
N ASP A 383 6.15 -5.69 -22.02
CA ASP A 383 6.73 -4.39 -22.36
C ASP A 383 6.32 -3.28 -21.39
N TRP A 384 5.10 -3.34 -20.85
CA TRP A 384 4.66 -2.37 -19.84
C TRP A 384 5.54 -2.47 -18.60
N HIS A 385 5.74 -3.68 -18.07
CA HIS A 385 6.56 -3.92 -16.89
C HIS A 385 8.05 -3.60 -17.14
N ARG A 386 8.55 -3.92 -18.33
CA ARG A 386 9.91 -3.56 -18.78
C ARG A 386 10.10 -2.06 -18.79
N LEU A 387 9.26 -1.34 -19.54
CA LEU A 387 9.39 0.11 -19.75
C LEU A 387 9.15 0.87 -18.44
N TYR A 388 8.17 0.47 -17.63
CA TYR A 388 7.92 1.05 -16.30
C TYR A 388 9.19 1.06 -15.43
N ASN A 389 9.90 -0.07 -15.35
CA ASN A 389 11.13 -0.16 -14.56
C ASN A 389 12.32 0.54 -15.24
N LEU A 390 12.38 0.57 -16.57
CA LEU A 390 13.41 1.31 -17.30
C LEU A 390 13.31 2.81 -17.06
N VAL A 391 12.10 3.40 -17.11
CA VAL A 391 11.90 4.82 -16.82
C VAL A 391 12.44 5.15 -15.44
N ARG A 392 12.02 4.40 -14.42
CA ARG A 392 12.46 4.59 -13.02
C ARG A 392 13.97 4.44 -12.87
N GLY A 393 14.54 3.36 -13.41
CA GLY A 393 15.97 3.10 -13.33
C GLY A 393 16.81 4.21 -13.99
N TRP A 394 16.44 4.63 -15.20
CA TRP A 394 17.14 5.70 -15.91
C TRP A 394 16.99 7.06 -15.23
N TYR A 395 15.79 7.36 -14.69
CA TYR A 395 15.54 8.60 -13.95
C TYR A 395 16.44 8.71 -12.72
N TYR A 396 16.44 7.70 -11.85
CA TYR A 396 17.27 7.71 -10.64
C TYR A 396 18.77 7.64 -10.94
N LEU A 397 19.17 6.95 -12.01
CA LEU A 397 20.56 6.98 -12.47
C LEU A 397 20.97 8.39 -12.90
N GLY A 398 20.12 9.09 -13.66
CA GLY A 398 20.33 10.47 -14.06
C GLY A 398 20.42 11.41 -12.86
N CYS A 399 19.55 11.24 -11.86
CA CYS A 399 19.59 12.00 -10.61
C CYS A 399 20.90 11.78 -9.84
N ALA A 400 21.32 10.53 -9.68
CA ALA A 400 22.60 10.19 -9.03
C ALA A 400 23.78 10.86 -9.74
N GLN A 401 23.84 10.72 -11.07
CA GLN A 401 24.91 11.29 -11.89
C GLN A 401 24.92 12.82 -11.87
N PHE A 402 23.75 13.45 -11.89
CA PHE A 402 23.61 14.89 -11.75
C PHE A 402 24.18 15.38 -10.42
N CYS A 403 23.77 14.77 -9.30
CA CYS A 403 24.26 15.11 -7.96
C CYS A 403 25.75 14.82 -7.77
N LEU A 404 26.30 13.84 -8.51
CA LEU A 404 27.74 13.52 -8.56
C LEU A 404 28.52 14.38 -9.58
N LEU A 405 27.88 15.41 -10.16
CA LEU A 405 28.46 16.32 -11.16
C LEU A 405 28.94 15.63 -12.45
N LYS A 406 28.40 14.45 -12.76
CA LYS A 406 28.61 13.71 -14.01
C LYS A 406 27.58 14.14 -15.05
N TRP A 407 27.66 15.39 -15.52
CA TRP A 407 26.58 16.01 -16.32
C TRP A 407 26.29 15.31 -17.65
N VAL A 408 27.33 14.92 -18.41
CA VAL A 408 27.14 14.24 -19.70
C VAL A 408 26.49 12.85 -19.52
N PRO A 409 26.95 12.00 -18.58
CA PRO A 409 26.20 10.80 -18.20
C PRO A 409 24.76 11.07 -17.75
N ALA A 410 24.55 12.11 -16.91
CA ALA A 410 23.22 12.44 -16.40
C ALA A 410 22.24 12.79 -17.53
N LEU A 411 22.66 13.65 -18.47
CA LEU A 411 21.88 13.97 -19.68
C LEU A 411 21.51 12.72 -20.47
N THR A 412 22.48 11.82 -20.68
CA THR A 412 22.25 10.56 -21.40
C THR A 412 21.21 9.70 -20.67
N SER A 413 21.32 9.56 -19.35
CA SER A 413 20.37 8.80 -18.55
C SER A 413 18.97 9.40 -18.59
N PHE A 414 18.85 10.73 -18.48
CA PHE A 414 17.56 11.42 -18.59
C PHE A 414 16.92 11.27 -19.97
N ASP A 415 17.70 11.36 -21.06
CA ASP A 415 17.18 11.12 -22.41
C ASP A 415 16.67 9.68 -22.58
N ARG A 416 17.34 8.70 -21.95
CA ARG A 416 16.86 7.31 -21.92
C ARG A 416 15.60 7.12 -21.09
N ALA A 417 15.45 7.86 -19.99
CA ALA A 417 14.23 7.86 -19.20
C ALA A 417 13.05 8.39 -20.04
N LEU A 418 13.23 9.55 -20.68
CA LEU A 418 12.21 10.15 -21.57
C LEU A 418 11.88 9.26 -22.77
N GLN A 419 12.89 8.63 -23.37
CA GLN A 419 12.67 7.67 -24.46
C GLN A 419 11.79 6.50 -23.99
N SER A 420 12.09 5.95 -22.82
CA SER A 420 11.33 4.82 -22.26
C SER A 420 9.91 5.24 -21.86
N ASP A 421 9.71 6.46 -21.37
CA ASP A 421 8.39 7.01 -21.03
C ASP A 421 7.54 7.21 -22.28
N ASN A 422 8.12 7.78 -23.34
CA ASN A 422 7.42 7.93 -24.61
C ASN A 422 6.97 6.57 -25.17
N GLN A 423 7.84 5.55 -25.14
CA GLN A 423 7.48 4.18 -25.53
C GLN A 423 6.40 3.59 -24.63
N LEU A 424 6.42 3.87 -23.32
CA LEU A 424 5.38 3.41 -22.41
C LEU A 424 4.02 4.04 -22.74
N ARG A 425 3.99 5.33 -23.07
CA ARG A 425 2.78 6.05 -23.49
C ARG A 425 2.21 5.55 -24.83
N GLU A 426 3.05 4.99 -25.70
CA GLU A 426 2.57 4.33 -26.92
C GLU A 426 1.78 3.05 -26.61
N LEU A 427 2.03 2.39 -25.48
CA LEU A 427 1.25 1.23 -25.02
C LEU A 427 -0.11 1.61 -24.41
N GLY A 428 -0.33 2.89 -24.10
CA GLY A 428 -1.57 3.40 -23.52
C GLY A 428 -1.37 4.79 -22.91
N ASN A 429 -2.45 5.51 -22.65
CA ASN A 429 -2.42 6.87 -22.09
C ASN A 429 -2.00 6.89 -20.61
N TRP A 430 -0.78 6.44 -20.31
CA TRP A 430 -0.18 6.40 -18.99
C TRP A 430 0.51 7.74 -18.69
N THR A 431 0.04 8.44 -17.66
CA THR A 431 0.60 9.72 -17.19
C THR A 431 1.41 9.56 -15.90
N ILE A 432 1.77 8.33 -15.56
CA ILE A 432 2.35 7.97 -14.26
C ILE A 432 3.75 8.56 -14.01
N PHE A 433 4.45 9.04 -15.05
CA PHE A 433 5.78 9.65 -14.96
C PHE A 433 5.80 11.14 -15.36
N ASP A 434 4.65 11.82 -15.37
CA ASP A 434 4.58 13.25 -15.68
C ASP A 434 5.45 14.08 -14.71
N THR A 435 5.50 13.69 -13.44
CA THR A 435 6.33 14.33 -12.41
C THR A 435 7.81 14.25 -12.76
N GLU A 436 8.30 13.04 -13.05
CA GLU A 436 9.70 12.79 -13.41
C GLU A 436 10.06 13.53 -14.70
N ARG A 437 9.14 13.60 -15.67
CA ARG A 437 9.33 14.36 -16.91
C ARG A 437 9.54 15.85 -16.62
N VAL A 438 8.72 16.44 -15.75
CA VAL A 438 8.84 17.84 -15.31
C VAL A 438 10.13 18.09 -14.52
N ALA A 439 10.58 17.11 -13.73
CA ALA A 439 11.84 17.17 -12.99
C ALA A 439 13.05 17.09 -13.93
N ILE A 440 13.03 16.19 -14.91
CA ILE A 440 14.06 16.02 -15.94
C ILE A 440 14.29 17.33 -16.70
N GLU A 441 13.23 18.01 -17.14
CA GLU A 441 13.35 19.30 -17.84
C GLU A 441 14.01 20.37 -16.95
N GLY A 442 13.71 20.36 -15.64
CA GLY A 442 14.38 21.20 -14.66
C GLY A 442 15.88 20.92 -14.57
N PHE A 443 16.27 19.64 -14.46
CA PHE A 443 17.68 19.24 -14.43
C PHE A 443 18.42 19.60 -15.73
N LYS A 444 17.79 19.35 -16.90
CA LYS A 444 18.36 19.69 -18.20
C LYS A 444 18.59 21.18 -18.33
N THR A 445 17.59 22.00 -18.01
CA THR A 445 17.71 23.46 -18.02
C THR A 445 18.85 23.94 -17.13
N HIS A 446 18.98 23.38 -15.93
CA HIS A 446 20.08 23.69 -15.02
C HIS A 446 21.44 23.35 -15.64
N MET A 447 21.61 22.14 -16.18
CA MET A 447 22.85 21.70 -16.83
C MET A 447 23.21 22.48 -18.09
N PHE A 448 22.25 23.09 -18.80
CA PHE A 448 22.53 23.93 -19.98
C PHE A 448 22.93 25.36 -19.62
N ASN A 449 22.43 25.89 -18.51
CA ASN A 449 22.73 27.25 -18.07
C ASN A 449 24.06 27.35 -17.30
N PHE A 450 24.55 26.24 -16.73
CA PHE A 450 25.75 26.22 -15.88
C PHE A 450 27.15 26.03 -16.54
N PRO A 451 27.32 25.46 -17.76
CA PRO A 451 28.65 25.16 -18.28
C PRO A 451 29.45 26.41 -18.67
N ALA A 452 28.85 27.61 -18.60
CA ALA A 452 29.50 28.88 -18.90
C ALA A 452 30.28 29.51 -17.73
N HIS A 453 30.11 29.01 -16.50
CA HIS A 453 30.74 29.59 -15.32
C HIS A 453 31.49 28.51 -14.55
N GLY A 454 32.81 28.41 -14.75
CA GLY A 454 33.71 27.52 -14.02
C GLY A 454 33.85 27.82 -12.51
N GLY A 455 32.76 28.25 -11.86
CA GLY A 455 32.68 28.51 -10.44
C GLY A 455 32.48 27.23 -9.66
N VAL A 456 33.20 27.10 -8.55
CA VAL A 456 32.99 26.08 -7.53
C VAL A 456 31.56 26.20 -7.00
N ILE A 457 30.76 25.15 -7.17
CA ILE A 457 29.37 25.12 -6.72
C ILE A 457 29.34 24.82 -5.22
N ASP A 458 28.59 25.61 -4.45
CA ASP A 458 28.10 25.19 -3.12
C ASP A 458 26.98 24.16 -3.33
N PRO A 459 27.21 22.87 -3.02
CA PRO A 459 26.23 21.81 -3.26
C PRO A 459 24.87 22.11 -2.62
N LEU A 460 24.82 22.91 -1.55
CA LEU A 460 23.60 23.20 -0.81
C LEU A 460 22.59 24.05 -1.58
N ILE A 461 23.01 24.82 -2.58
CA ILE A 461 22.12 25.66 -3.41
C ILE A 461 21.35 24.82 -4.45
N LEU A 462 21.82 23.60 -4.75
CA LEU A 462 21.21 22.71 -5.75
C LEU A 462 20.05 21.86 -5.23
N TYR A 463 19.66 22.02 -3.96
CA TYR A 463 18.64 21.18 -3.31
C TYR A 463 17.35 21.93 -2.93
N PRO A 464 16.62 22.61 -3.85
CA PRO A 464 15.26 23.06 -3.55
C PRO A 464 14.23 21.92 -3.64
N TRP A 465 14.61 20.72 -4.09
CA TRP A 465 13.68 19.63 -4.36
C TRP A 465 13.75 18.53 -3.29
N ASP A 466 13.13 18.75 -2.14
CA ASP A 466 12.82 17.65 -1.21
C ASP A 466 11.62 16.86 -1.77
N PHE A 467 11.94 15.83 -2.56
CA PHE A 467 10.99 14.78 -2.94
C PHE A 467 10.78 13.83 -1.76
N SER A 468 10.04 14.28 -0.74
CA SER A 468 9.38 13.43 0.25
C SER A 468 7.91 13.22 -0.10
#